data_AF-A0A136LY58-F1
#
_entry.id   AF-A0A136LY58-F1
#
_cell.length_a   1.000
_cell.length_b   1.000
_cell.length_c   1.000
_cell.angle_alpha   90.00
_cell.angle_beta   90.00
_cell.angle_gamma   90.00
#
_symmetry.space_group_name_H-M   'P 1'
#
loop_
_entity.id
_entity.type
_entity.pdbx_description
1 polymer ?
#
loop_
_entity_poly.entity_id
_entity_poly.type
_entity_poly.pdbx_seq_one_letter_code
_entity_poly.pdbx_strand_id
1 'polypeptide(L)'
;MPRINTRTRIAIVTSLLTVAYIILQQTDFRLLLDFEFSFDPVKPLVLALLVYLGTYWALFFKISGERFITVLMFPAIGVFAVSLFAELAILTVFSELGQLSLLIVSAVFFWFFTYVMLLTVNILNAAYMQDIPLGQAARAAQFVLTLIISYFFFFLFFSNDIFLLFRLAGIHIVGALVVYIALWSIDFYFYQRLTVSLAIGVLLIFAAAVLSVWPVAAPYLAWY
;
A
#
# COMPACT_ATOMS: atom_id res chain seq x y z
N MET A 1 22.95 21.60 -17.03
CA MET A 1 22.49 20.23 -16.75
C MET A 1 21.12 20.03 -17.37
N PRO A 2 20.91 19.04 -18.25
CA PRO A 2 19.60 18.78 -18.84
C PRO A 2 18.58 18.45 -17.74
N ARG A 3 17.46 19.19 -17.71
CA ARG A 3 16.39 18.96 -16.72
C ARG A 3 15.65 17.67 -17.09
N ILE A 4 15.85 16.62 -16.31
CA ILE A 4 15.13 15.34 -16.48
C ILE A 4 13.63 15.59 -16.30
N ASN A 5 12.81 15.12 -17.24
CA ASN A 5 11.35 15.23 -17.17
C ASN A 5 10.80 14.44 -15.96
N THR A 6 9.76 14.96 -15.30
CA THR A 6 9.06 14.30 -14.19
C THR A 6 8.61 12.88 -14.53
N ARG A 7 8.08 12.65 -15.74
CA ARG A 7 7.68 11.29 -16.17
C ARG A 7 8.87 10.32 -16.21
N THR A 8 10.02 10.79 -16.69
CA THR A 8 11.26 10.01 -16.69
C THR A 8 11.74 9.72 -15.27
N ARG A 9 11.64 10.70 -14.36
CA ARG A 9 11.98 10.48 -12.94
C ARG A 9 11.09 9.45 -12.27
N ILE A 10 9.78 9.47 -12.55
CA ILE A 10 8.83 8.45 -12.07
C ILE A 10 9.22 7.06 -12.58
N ALA A 11 9.53 6.93 -13.88
CA ALA A 11 9.98 5.66 -14.45
C ALA A 11 11.28 5.17 -13.81
N ILE A 12 12.26 6.06 -13.58
CA ILE A 12 13.51 5.72 -12.89
C ILE A 12 13.25 5.21 -11.48
N VAL A 13 12.46 5.93 -10.68
CA VAL A 13 12.13 5.52 -9.30
C VAL A 13 11.41 4.18 -9.28
N THR A 14 10.44 3.97 -10.17
CA THR A 14 9.70 2.71 -10.27
C THR A 14 10.63 1.55 -10.62
N SER A 15 11.50 1.71 -11.61
CA SER A 15 12.43 0.67 -12.02
C SER A 15 13.45 0.36 -10.93
N LEU A 16 14.00 1.37 -10.25
CA LEU A 16 14.91 1.17 -9.12
C LEU A 16 14.22 0.45 -7.94
N LEU A 17 12.98 0.83 -7.62
CA LEU A 17 12.19 0.14 -6.59
C LEU A 17 11.89 -1.31 -6.95
N THR A 18 11.65 -1.59 -8.23
CA THR A 18 11.39 -2.96 -8.70
C THR A 18 12.64 -3.82 -8.59
N VAL A 19 13.81 -3.27 -8.93
CA VAL A 19 15.10 -3.95 -8.71
C VAL A 19 15.34 -4.19 -7.21
N ALA A 20 15.09 -3.18 -6.36
CA ALA A 20 15.20 -3.33 -4.91
C ALA A 20 14.24 -4.41 -4.38
N TYR A 21 12.99 -4.45 -4.88
CA TYR A 21 12.01 -5.48 -4.54
C TYR A 21 12.53 -6.89 -4.87
N ILE A 22 13.06 -7.10 -6.07
CA ILE A 22 13.62 -8.40 -6.48
C ILE A 22 14.78 -8.82 -5.57
N ILE A 23 15.68 -7.89 -5.24
CA ILE A 23 16.84 -8.17 -4.37
C ILE A 23 16.37 -8.51 -2.94
N LEU A 24 15.44 -7.71 -2.39
CA LEU A 24 14.92 -7.93 -1.03
C LEU A 24 14.14 -9.25 -0.93
N GLN A 25 13.47 -9.67 -2.00
CA GLN A 25 12.73 -10.93 -2.01
C GLN A 25 13.63 -12.17 -1.89
N GLN A 26 14.92 -12.05 -2.26
CA GLN A 26 15.92 -13.11 -2.13
C GLN A 26 16.56 -13.17 -0.73
N THR A 27 16.36 -12.13 0.09
CA THR A 27 16.92 -12.03 1.44
C THR A 27 15.90 -12.49 2.47
N ASP A 28 16.32 -13.19 3.53
CA ASP A 28 15.47 -13.51 4.67
C ASP A 28 15.97 -12.76 5.91
N PHE A 29 15.32 -11.65 6.26
CA PHE A 29 15.70 -10.86 7.43
C PHE A 29 15.24 -11.49 8.74
N ARG A 30 14.34 -12.48 8.71
CA ARG A 30 13.91 -13.20 9.92
C ARG A 30 15.07 -13.96 10.54
N LEU A 31 15.91 -14.59 9.69
CA LEU A 31 17.13 -15.28 10.13
C LEU A 31 18.22 -14.30 10.59
N LEU A 32 18.28 -13.11 9.99
CA LEU A 32 19.33 -12.13 10.27
C LEU A 32 19.06 -11.35 11.56
N LEU A 33 17.80 -11.05 11.85
CA LEU A 33 17.37 -10.22 12.98
C LEU A 33 16.65 -11.01 14.08
N ASP A 34 16.52 -12.33 13.92
CA ASP A 34 15.98 -13.27 14.90
C ASP A 34 14.53 -12.94 15.33
N PHE A 35 13.63 -12.82 14.34
CA PHE A 35 12.20 -12.59 14.59
C PHE A 35 11.34 -13.79 14.15
N GLU A 36 10.46 -14.24 15.04
CA GLU A 36 9.51 -15.35 14.80
C GLU A 36 8.15 -14.86 14.25
N PHE A 37 8.17 -14.11 13.14
CA PHE A 37 6.94 -13.74 12.44
C PHE A 37 6.71 -14.61 11.20
N SER A 38 5.43 -14.86 10.87
CA SER A 38 5.04 -15.63 9.67
C SER A 38 5.43 -14.93 8.35
N PHE A 39 5.66 -13.62 8.39
CA PHE A 39 6.09 -12.78 7.27
C PHE A 39 7.27 -11.90 7.68
N ASP A 40 8.05 -11.40 6.72
CA ASP A 40 9.17 -10.49 6.97
C ASP A 40 8.72 -9.03 6.84
N PRO A 41 8.46 -8.30 7.95
CA PRO A 41 8.01 -6.90 7.88
C PRO A 41 9.10 -5.94 7.39
N VAL A 42 10.37 -6.35 7.36
CA VAL A 42 11.48 -5.46 7.05
C VAL A 42 11.49 -5.10 5.57
N LYS A 43 11.24 -6.07 4.69
CA LYS A 43 11.20 -5.86 3.23
C LYS A 43 10.18 -4.80 2.80
N PRO A 44 8.88 -4.91 3.16
CA PRO A 44 7.89 -3.90 2.78
C PRO A 44 8.18 -2.54 3.43
N LEU A 45 8.77 -2.50 4.62
CA LEU A 45 9.14 -1.25 5.29
C LEU A 45 10.28 -0.52 4.57
N VAL A 46 11.33 -1.24 4.17
CA VAL A 46 12.44 -0.67 3.39
C VAL A 46 11.91 -0.13 2.06
N LEU A 47 11.07 -0.88 1.34
CA LEU A 47 10.48 -0.44 0.08
C LEU A 47 9.56 0.77 0.26
N ALA A 48 8.76 0.81 1.33
CA ALA A 48 7.91 1.94 1.67
C ALA A 48 8.73 3.22 1.91
N LEU A 49 9.85 3.09 2.62
CA LEU A 49 10.77 4.21 2.86
C LEU A 49 11.45 4.68 1.57
N LEU A 50 11.92 3.75 0.74
CA LEU A 50 12.52 4.07 -0.55
C LEU A 50 11.54 4.78 -1.49
N VAL A 51 10.27 4.33 -1.56
CA VAL A 51 9.28 5.01 -2.41
C VAL A 51 8.87 6.35 -1.81
N TYR A 52 8.82 6.50 -0.49
CA TYR A 52 8.56 7.80 0.14
C TYR A 52 9.61 8.84 -0.29
N LEU A 53 10.90 8.50 -0.16
CA LEU A 53 12.02 9.35 -0.58
C LEU A 53 12.06 9.54 -2.10
N GLY A 54 11.83 8.47 -2.86
CA GLY A 54 11.79 8.50 -4.32
C GLY A 54 10.66 9.38 -4.86
N THR A 55 9.50 9.37 -4.22
CA THR A 55 8.35 10.21 -4.57
C THR A 55 8.68 11.68 -4.35
N TYR A 56 9.30 12.02 -3.21
CA TYR A 56 9.77 13.37 -2.92
C TYR A 56 10.72 13.90 -4.01
N TRP A 57 11.72 13.11 -4.38
CA TRP A 57 12.66 13.45 -5.44
C TRP A 57 12.01 13.53 -6.83
N ALA A 58 11.11 12.60 -7.15
CA ALA A 58 10.51 12.50 -8.48
C ALA A 58 9.54 13.64 -8.78
N LEU A 59 8.78 14.10 -7.78
CA LEU A 59 7.62 14.97 -8.03
C LEU A 59 7.85 16.45 -7.71
N PHE A 60 8.91 16.81 -6.96
CA PHE A 60 9.18 18.18 -6.50
C PHE A 60 7.89 18.90 -6.10
N PHE A 61 7.33 18.46 -4.98
CA PHE A 61 6.05 18.97 -4.49
C PHE A 61 6.08 20.48 -4.32
N LYS A 62 5.02 21.13 -4.82
CA LYS A 62 4.74 22.55 -4.57
C LYS A 62 3.72 22.74 -3.43
N ILE A 63 3.32 21.64 -2.80
CA ILE A 63 2.33 21.56 -1.75
C ILE A 63 3.04 21.53 -0.39
N SER A 64 2.50 22.24 0.60
CA SER A 64 3.05 22.32 1.96
C SER A 64 2.07 21.78 3.02
N GLY A 65 2.58 21.53 4.23
CA GLY A 65 1.79 21.12 5.40
C GLY A 65 1.34 19.66 5.40
N GLU A 66 0.17 19.40 5.95
CA GLU A 66 -0.44 18.07 6.07
C GLU A 66 -0.52 17.34 4.72
N ARG A 67 -0.90 18.07 3.67
CA ARG A 67 -1.12 17.54 2.32
C ARG A 67 0.16 16.95 1.73
N PHE A 68 1.32 17.54 2.03
CA PHE A 68 2.61 17.03 1.60
C PHE A 68 2.86 15.61 2.16
N ILE A 69 2.56 15.41 3.44
CA ILE A 69 2.75 14.12 4.12
C ILE A 69 1.77 13.09 3.55
N THR A 70 0.49 13.42 3.43
CA THR A 70 -0.53 12.47 2.94
C THR A 70 -0.25 11.98 1.52
N VAL A 71 0.19 12.89 0.65
CA VAL A 71 0.49 12.61 -0.77
C VAL A 71 1.74 11.73 -0.92
N LEU A 72 2.72 11.86 -0.02
CA LEU A 72 3.89 10.99 0.04
C LEU A 72 3.58 9.62 0.68
N MET A 73 2.69 9.59 1.66
CA MET A 73 2.30 8.36 2.35
C MET A 73 1.51 7.41 1.47
N PHE A 74 0.70 7.92 0.54
CA PHE A 74 -0.11 7.09 -0.36
C PHE A 74 0.72 6.04 -1.13
N PRO A 75 1.77 6.40 -1.90
CA PRO A 75 2.60 5.41 -2.57
C PRO A 75 3.38 4.53 -1.60
N ALA A 76 3.78 5.05 -0.43
CA ALA A 76 4.48 4.27 0.60
C ALA A 76 3.62 3.12 1.14
N ILE A 77 2.38 3.40 1.52
CA ILE A 77 1.45 2.38 2.02
C ILE A 77 1.08 1.40 0.92
N GLY A 78 0.91 1.86 -0.31
CA GLY A 78 0.61 0.97 -1.43
C GLY A 78 1.75 -0.01 -1.73
N VAL A 79 2.99 0.47 -1.74
CA VAL A 79 4.18 -0.37 -1.92
C VAL A 79 4.33 -1.34 -0.76
N PHE A 80 4.10 -0.88 0.48
CA PHE A 80 4.08 -1.73 1.66
C PHE A 80 3.07 -2.88 1.49
N ALA A 81 1.82 -2.55 1.17
CA ALA A 81 0.73 -3.51 1.04
C ALA A 81 0.99 -4.53 -0.07
N VAL A 82 1.43 -4.07 -1.25
CA VAL A 82 1.70 -4.96 -2.39
C VAL A 82 2.91 -5.86 -2.12
N SER A 83 3.99 -5.31 -1.56
CA SER A 83 5.18 -6.11 -1.25
C SER A 83 4.84 -7.22 -0.26
N LEU A 84 4.07 -6.88 0.78
CA LEU A 84 3.70 -7.83 1.82
C LEU A 84 2.73 -8.90 1.29
N PHE A 85 1.75 -8.49 0.46
CA PHE A 85 0.85 -9.41 -0.23
C PHE A 85 1.60 -10.36 -1.18
N ALA A 86 2.54 -9.83 -1.98
CA ALA A 86 3.33 -10.62 -2.92
C ALA A 86 4.20 -11.66 -2.20
N GLU A 87 4.79 -11.30 -1.06
CA GLU A 87 5.56 -12.23 -0.24
C GLU A 87 4.71 -13.43 0.22
N LEU A 88 3.52 -13.17 0.76
CA LEU A 88 2.63 -14.24 1.19
C LEU A 88 2.11 -15.07 0.03
N ALA A 89 1.77 -14.44 -1.10
CA ALA A 89 1.31 -15.17 -2.29
C ALA A 89 2.40 -16.11 -2.84
N ILE A 90 3.66 -15.67 -2.83
CA ILE A 90 4.81 -16.50 -3.23
C ILE A 90 5.00 -17.67 -2.25
N LEU A 91 4.84 -17.44 -0.94
CA LEU A 91 5.04 -18.46 0.09
C LEU A 91 3.91 -19.51 0.16
N THR A 92 2.66 -19.11 -0.12
CA THR A 92 1.48 -19.94 0.20
C THR A 92 0.78 -20.56 -1.00
N VAL A 93 0.63 -19.82 -2.12
CA VAL A 93 -0.31 -20.22 -3.18
C VAL A 93 0.35 -21.03 -4.30
N PHE A 94 1.65 -20.83 -4.52
CA PHE A 94 2.28 -21.26 -5.76
C PHE A 94 3.67 -21.90 -5.58
N SER A 95 3.94 -22.51 -4.43
CA SER A 95 5.19 -23.26 -4.21
C SER A 95 5.47 -24.30 -5.33
N GLU A 96 4.43 -24.76 -6.02
CA GLU A 96 4.49 -25.71 -7.14
C GLU A 96 4.80 -25.07 -8.52
N LEU A 97 4.51 -23.78 -8.76
CA LEU A 97 4.66 -23.14 -10.08
C LEU A 97 6.09 -22.64 -10.40
N GLY A 98 7.08 -23.02 -9.59
CA GLY A 98 8.45 -22.57 -9.73
C GLY A 98 8.62 -21.13 -9.26
N GLN A 99 9.38 -20.94 -8.19
CA GLN A 99 9.60 -19.67 -7.50
C GLN A 99 10.03 -18.50 -8.43
N LEU A 100 10.75 -18.81 -9.51
CA LEU A 100 11.24 -17.82 -10.47
C LEU A 100 10.11 -17.21 -11.31
N SER A 101 9.10 -18.00 -11.72
CA SER A 101 7.99 -17.50 -12.54
C SER A 101 7.14 -16.49 -11.75
N LEU A 102 6.87 -16.79 -10.49
CA LEU A 102 6.14 -15.91 -9.57
C LEU A 102 6.91 -14.65 -9.22
N LEU A 103 8.23 -14.74 -9.08
CA LEU A 103 9.07 -13.58 -8.85
C LEU A 103 8.97 -12.61 -10.04
N ILE A 104 8.99 -13.12 -11.27
CA ILE A 104 8.84 -12.29 -12.47
C ILE A 104 7.44 -11.66 -12.53
N VAL A 105 6.38 -12.46 -12.35
CA VAL A 105 4.99 -11.96 -12.41
C VAL A 105 4.75 -10.91 -11.32
N SER A 106 5.18 -11.18 -10.09
CA SER A 106 5.05 -10.23 -8.98
C SER A 106 5.88 -8.97 -9.21
N ALA A 107 7.09 -9.06 -9.78
CA ALA A 107 7.89 -7.90 -10.13
C ALA A 107 7.24 -7.02 -11.21
N VAL A 108 6.65 -7.63 -12.25
CA VAL A 108 5.91 -6.88 -13.28
C VAL A 108 4.68 -6.20 -12.69
N PHE A 109 3.92 -6.91 -11.86
CA PHE A 109 2.77 -6.33 -11.15
C PHE A 109 3.21 -5.18 -10.23
N PHE A 110 4.27 -5.37 -9.44
CA PHE A 110 4.85 -4.37 -8.56
C PHE A 110 5.30 -3.12 -9.32
N TRP A 111 5.98 -3.30 -10.45
CA TRP A 111 6.41 -2.19 -11.33
C TRP A 111 5.20 -1.40 -11.84
N PHE A 112 4.20 -2.09 -12.40
CA PHE A 112 3.00 -1.45 -12.95
C PHE A 112 2.22 -0.71 -11.86
N PHE A 113 1.98 -1.37 -10.72
CA PHE A 113 1.25 -0.79 -9.60
C PHE A 113 1.94 0.47 -9.05
N THR A 114 3.25 0.38 -8.79
CA THR A 114 4.05 1.51 -8.30
C THR A 114 4.07 2.67 -9.29
N TYR A 115 4.20 2.37 -10.59
CA TYR A 115 4.18 3.38 -11.65
C TYR A 115 2.85 4.14 -11.69
N VAL A 116 1.73 3.42 -11.65
CA VAL A 116 0.38 4.02 -11.65
C VAL A 116 0.15 4.87 -10.40
N MET A 117 0.63 4.43 -9.23
CA MET A 117 0.54 5.23 -8.00
C MET A 117 1.33 6.53 -8.13
N LEU A 118 2.59 6.48 -8.55
CA LEU A 118 3.42 7.68 -8.71
C LEU A 118 2.86 8.64 -9.75
N LEU A 119 2.28 8.13 -10.84
CA LEU A 119 1.55 8.95 -11.82
C LEU A 119 0.32 9.62 -11.21
N THR A 120 -0.46 8.88 -10.43
CA THR A 120 -1.65 9.41 -9.74
C THR A 120 -1.27 10.56 -8.82
N VAL A 121 -0.25 10.36 -7.98
CA VAL A 121 0.31 11.38 -7.08
C VAL A 121 0.83 12.60 -7.86
N ASN A 122 1.48 12.39 -9.00
CA ASN A 122 1.94 13.49 -9.86
C ASN A 122 0.77 14.32 -10.43
N ILE A 123 -0.28 13.66 -10.92
CA ILE A 123 -1.47 14.34 -11.45
C ILE A 123 -2.19 15.08 -10.34
N LEU A 124 -2.32 14.48 -9.15
CA LEU A 124 -2.92 15.13 -7.98
C LEU A 124 -2.11 16.36 -7.53
N ASN A 125 -0.78 16.27 -7.53
CA ASN A 125 0.10 17.41 -7.25
C ASN A 125 -0.07 18.54 -8.28
N ALA A 126 -0.25 18.20 -9.56
CA ALA A 126 -0.49 19.19 -10.61
C ALA A 126 -1.90 19.80 -10.55
N ALA A 127 -2.93 18.96 -10.34
CA ALA A 127 -4.33 19.36 -10.25
C ALA A 127 -4.61 20.30 -9.06
N TYR A 128 -3.71 20.31 -8.09
CA TYR A 128 -3.77 21.25 -6.97
C TYR A 128 -3.44 22.69 -7.37
N MET A 129 -2.58 22.87 -8.37
CA MET A 129 -2.14 24.20 -8.81
C MET A 129 -3.04 24.76 -9.91
N GLN A 130 -3.68 23.88 -10.67
CA GLN A 130 -4.46 24.22 -11.86
C GLN A 130 -5.61 23.23 -12.00
N ASP A 131 -6.80 23.71 -12.30
CA ASP A 131 -7.94 22.85 -12.62
C ASP A 131 -7.70 22.16 -13.95
N ILE A 132 -7.19 20.93 -13.88
CA ILE A 132 -6.98 20.06 -15.02
C ILE A 132 -8.07 18.99 -15.08
N PRO A 133 -8.64 18.67 -16.26
CA PRO A 133 -9.64 17.62 -16.39
C PRO A 133 -9.17 16.25 -15.86
N LEU A 134 -7.87 15.97 -15.99
CA LEU A 134 -7.23 14.76 -15.47
C LEU A 134 -7.27 14.64 -13.94
N GLY A 135 -7.52 15.74 -13.21
CA GLY A 135 -7.60 15.74 -11.76
C GLY A 135 -8.73 14.87 -11.22
N GLN A 136 -9.89 14.86 -11.88
CA GLN A 136 -11.02 14.01 -11.51
C GLN A 136 -10.68 12.53 -11.70
N ALA A 137 -10.06 12.19 -12.84
CA ALA A 137 -9.60 10.83 -13.11
C ALA A 137 -8.56 10.36 -12.07
N ALA A 138 -7.66 11.24 -11.64
CA ALA A 138 -6.68 10.91 -10.61
C ALA A 138 -7.31 10.71 -9.22
N ARG A 139 -8.33 11.50 -8.84
CA ARG A 139 -9.08 11.26 -7.59
C ARG A 139 -9.82 9.92 -7.62
N ALA A 140 -10.43 9.56 -8.76
CA ALA A 140 -11.06 8.25 -8.93
C ALA A 140 -10.04 7.11 -8.90
N ALA A 141 -8.90 7.25 -9.57
CA ALA A 141 -7.81 6.29 -9.54
C ALA A 141 -7.27 6.11 -8.11
N GLN A 142 -7.05 7.21 -7.38
CA GLN A 142 -6.65 7.18 -5.98
C GLN A 142 -7.66 6.38 -5.16
N PHE A 143 -8.96 6.63 -5.29
CA PHE A 143 -9.99 5.88 -4.58
C PHE A 143 -9.94 4.37 -4.88
N VAL A 144 -9.87 3.98 -6.15
CA VAL A 144 -9.79 2.55 -6.55
C VAL A 144 -8.52 1.89 -6.01
N LEU A 145 -7.35 2.53 -6.15
CA LEU A 145 -6.09 2.03 -5.61
C LEU A 145 -6.15 1.88 -4.09
N THR A 146 -6.82 2.81 -3.42
CA THR A 146 -7.01 2.79 -1.98
C THR A 146 -7.89 1.62 -1.52
N LEU A 147 -8.91 1.25 -2.30
CA LEU A 147 -9.69 0.02 -2.08
C LEU A 147 -8.84 -1.24 -2.28
N ILE A 148 -8.00 -1.28 -3.31
CA ILE A 148 -7.08 -2.41 -3.54
C ILE A 148 -6.09 -2.56 -2.37
N ILE A 149 -5.52 -1.46 -1.89
CA ILE A 149 -4.65 -1.44 -0.71
C ILE A 149 -5.39 -1.95 0.53
N SER A 150 -6.62 -1.48 0.75
CA SER A 150 -7.48 -1.94 1.86
C SER A 150 -7.70 -3.44 1.78
N TYR A 151 -8.02 -3.96 0.59
CA TYR A 151 -8.21 -5.38 0.36
C TYR A 151 -6.97 -6.19 0.73
N PHE A 152 -5.76 -5.77 0.32
CA PHE A 152 -4.52 -6.48 0.66
C PHE A 152 -4.29 -6.54 2.17
N PHE A 153 -4.48 -5.43 2.90
CA PHE A 153 -4.34 -5.44 4.36
C PHE A 153 -5.41 -6.28 5.03
N PHE A 154 -6.66 -6.22 4.58
CA PHE A 154 -7.75 -6.95 5.21
C PHE A 154 -7.58 -8.45 4.97
N PHE A 155 -7.24 -8.83 3.74
CA PHE A 155 -6.84 -10.19 3.39
C PHE A 155 -5.71 -10.65 4.31
N LEU A 156 -4.66 -9.85 4.47
CA LEU A 156 -3.55 -10.17 5.38
C LEU A 156 -4.05 -10.48 6.81
N PHE A 157 -4.83 -9.56 7.38
CA PHE A 157 -5.26 -9.65 8.76
C PHE A 157 -6.16 -10.86 9.01
N PHE A 158 -7.00 -11.24 8.05
CA PHE A 158 -7.91 -12.37 8.18
C PHE A 158 -7.32 -13.72 7.74
N SER A 159 -6.37 -13.74 6.81
CA SER A 159 -5.72 -14.98 6.34
C SER A 159 -4.61 -15.47 7.26
N ASN A 160 -4.07 -14.62 8.13
CA ASN A 160 -3.06 -15.00 9.10
C ASN A 160 -3.68 -15.24 10.48
N ASP A 161 -3.11 -16.20 11.20
CA ASP A 161 -3.46 -16.49 12.60
C ASP A 161 -2.84 -15.45 13.55
N ILE A 162 -3.36 -14.23 13.45
CA ILE A 162 -2.98 -13.10 14.29
C ILE A 162 -3.92 -13.04 15.48
N PHE A 163 -3.36 -12.89 16.68
CA PHE A 163 -4.13 -12.66 17.90
C PHE A 163 -5.20 -11.58 17.70
N LEU A 164 -6.44 -11.87 18.10
CA LEU A 164 -7.62 -11.08 17.77
C LEU A 164 -7.45 -9.58 18.06
N LEU A 165 -6.86 -9.22 19.21
CA LEU A 165 -6.68 -7.80 19.56
C LEU A 165 -5.72 -7.08 18.59
N PHE A 166 -4.64 -7.74 18.14
CA PHE A 166 -3.73 -7.17 17.16
C PHE A 166 -4.36 -7.08 15.77
N ARG A 167 -5.20 -8.05 15.40
CA ARG A 167 -5.99 -7.99 14.17
C ARG A 167 -6.91 -6.78 14.17
N LEU A 168 -7.70 -6.59 15.24
CA LEU A 168 -8.63 -5.46 15.34
C LEU A 168 -7.91 -4.11 15.40
N ALA A 169 -6.81 -4.01 16.15
CA ALA A 169 -5.99 -2.81 16.19
C ALA A 169 -5.38 -2.48 14.83
N GLY A 170 -4.89 -3.50 14.11
CA GLY A 170 -4.36 -3.35 12.75
C GLY A 170 -5.41 -2.85 11.76
N ILE A 171 -6.61 -3.44 11.78
CA ILE A 171 -7.75 -3.01 10.95
C ILE A 171 -8.14 -1.56 11.27
N HIS A 172 -8.13 -1.17 12.55
CA HIS A 172 -8.40 0.22 12.94
C HIS A 172 -7.38 1.19 12.36
N ILE A 173 -6.09 0.94 12.60
CA ILE A 173 -5.00 1.84 12.22
C ILE A 173 -4.93 1.95 10.70
N VAL A 174 -4.92 0.82 10.01
CA VAL A 174 -4.87 0.79 8.54
C VAL A 174 -6.14 1.38 7.96
N GLY A 175 -7.32 0.99 8.45
CA GLY A 175 -8.60 1.51 7.97
C GLY A 175 -8.70 3.02 8.12
N ALA A 176 -8.35 3.54 9.30
CA ALA A 176 -8.32 4.99 9.53
C ALA A 176 -7.32 5.68 8.61
N LEU A 177 -6.10 5.16 8.48
CA LEU A 177 -5.07 5.75 7.61
C LEU A 177 -5.48 5.79 6.14
N VAL A 178 -6.04 4.68 5.67
CA VAL A 178 -6.48 4.51 4.29
C VAL A 178 -7.66 5.42 3.96
N VAL A 179 -8.64 5.51 4.87
CA VAL A 179 -9.75 6.46 4.75
C VAL A 179 -9.26 7.90 4.79
N TYR A 180 -8.32 8.22 5.67
CA TYR A 180 -7.72 9.55 5.75
C TYR A 180 -7.11 9.98 4.42
N ILE A 181 -6.40 9.07 3.76
CA ILE A 181 -5.82 9.30 2.43
C ILE A 181 -6.91 9.46 1.36
N ALA A 182 -7.95 8.62 1.36
CA ALA A 182 -9.05 8.74 0.40
C ALA A 182 -9.79 10.09 0.52
N LEU A 183 -10.05 10.53 1.74
CA LEU A 183 -10.72 11.80 2.06
C LEU A 183 -9.87 13.03 1.71
N TRP A 184 -8.60 12.85 1.35
CA TRP A 184 -7.78 13.94 0.84
C TRP A 184 -8.32 14.54 -0.46
N SER A 185 -9.06 13.75 -1.25
CA SER A 185 -9.72 14.20 -2.48
C SER A 185 -10.95 15.11 -2.24
N ILE A 186 -11.36 15.27 -0.98
CA ILE A 186 -12.52 16.03 -0.53
C ILE A 186 -12.06 17.24 0.31
N ASP A 187 -12.72 18.38 0.11
CA ASP A 187 -12.45 19.64 0.81
C ASP A 187 -12.96 19.60 2.26
N PHE A 188 -12.23 18.88 3.11
CA PHE A 188 -12.42 18.88 4.56
C PHE A 188 -11.27 19.59 5.29
N TYR A 189 -11.59 20.18 6.43
CA TYR A 189 -10.57 20.61 7.38
C TYR A 189 -9.86 19.41 8.01
N PHE A 190 -8.62 19.62 8.45
CA PHE A 190 -7.80 18.57 9.10
C PHE A 190 -8.55 17.81 10.20
N TYR A 191 -9.16 18.54 11.14
CA TYR A 191 -9.87 17.94 12.27
C TYR A 191 -11.08 17.10 11.81
N GLN A 192 -11.85 17.57 10.82
CA GLN A 192 -12.97 16.81 10.27
C GLN A 192 -12.50 15.53 9.61
N ARG A 193 -11.43 15.62 8.79
CA ARG A 193 -10.86 14.45 8.10
C ARG A 193 -10.38 13.40 9.10
N LEU A 194 -9.66 13.82 10.13
CA LEU A 194 -9.17 12.95 11.20
C LEU A 194 -10.33 12.31 11.98
N THR A 195 -11.34 13.09 12.37
CA THR A 195 -12.51 12.55 13.08
C THR A 195 -13.27 11.54 12.25
N VAL A 196 -13.54 11.84 10.97
CA VAL A 196 -14.24 10.92 10.06
C VAL A 196 -13.42 9.66 9.82
N SER A 197 -12.11 9.76 9.62
CA SER A 197 -11.26 8.59 9.40
C SER A 197 -11.17 7.69 10.62
N LEU A 198 -11.06 8.25 11.82
CA LEU A 198 -11.08 7.49 13.06
C LEU A 198 -12.45 6.85 13.31
N ALA A 199 -13.55 7.58 13.07
CA ALA A 199 -14.90 7.05 13.22
C ALA A 199 -15.15 5.86 12.28
N ILE A 200 -14.76 5.97 11.01
CA ILE A 200 -14.85 4.86 10.05
C ILE A 200 -13.95 3.71 10.50
N GLY A 201 -12.73 3.99 10.98
CA GLY A 201 -11.85 2.98 11.56
C GLY A 201 -12.48 2.22 12.73
N VAL A 202 -13.25 2.90 13.60
CA VAL A 202 -14.00 2.25 14.70
C VAL A 202 -15.13 1.38 14.16
N LEU A 203 -15.89 1.85 13.15
CA LEU A 203 -16.92 1.05 12.50
C LEU A 203 -16.33 -0.22 11.86
N LEU A 204 -15.15 -0.12 11.26
CA LEU A 204 -14.42 -1.26 10.69
C LEU A 204 -13.98 -2.26 11.77
N ILE A 205 -13.57 -1.80 12.97
CA ILE A 205 -13.33 -2.71 14.11
C ILE A 205 -14.57 -3.51 14.44
N PHE A 206 -15.73 -2.86 14.57
CA PHE A 206 -16.98 -3.55 14.91
C PHE A 206 -17.34 -4.59 13.85
N ALA A 207 -17.27 -4.22 12.57
CA ALA A 207 -17.49 -5.16 11.47
C ALA A 207 -16.50 -6.34 11.52
N ALA A 208 -15.21 -6.07 11.75
CA ALA A 208 -14.17 -7.08 11.83
C ALA A 208 -14.32 -8.01 13.04
N ALA A 209 -14.75 -7.49 14.19
CA ALA A 209 -15.02 -8.28 15.38
C ALA A 209 -16.19 -9.24 15.14
N VAL A 210 -17.27 -8.75 14.51
CA VAL A 210 -18.40 -9.60 14.10
C VAL A 210 -17.93 -10.68 13.14
N LEU A 211 -17.18 -10.33 12.09
CA LEU A 211 -16.65 -11.29 11.13
C LEU A 211 -15.67 -12.31 11.74
N SER A 212 -14.91 -11.92 12.77
CA SER A 212 -13.96 -12.82 13.44
C SER A 212 -14.63 -13.86 14.33
N VAL A 213 -15.84 -13.58 14.82
CA VAL A 213 -16.65 -14.50 15.64
C VAL A 213 -17.70 -15.21 14.77
N TRP A 214 -17.96 -14.72 13.56
CA TRP A 214 -18.97 -15.28 12.68
C TRP A 214 -18.61 -16.72 12.29
N PRO A 215 -19.50 -17.69 12.50
CA PRO A 215 -19.25 -19.10 12.16
C PRO A 215 -19.42 -19.34 10.65
N VAL A 216 -18.67 -18.62 9.80
CA VAL A 216 -18.56 -18.99 8.39
C VAL A 216 -17.49 -20.05 8.35
N ALA A 217 -17.88 -21.31 8.15
CA ALA A 217 -16.94 -22.34 7.75
C ALA A 217 -16.22 -21.83 6.49
N ALA A 218 -14.91 -21.62 6.58
CA ALA A 218 -14.11 -21.22 5.43
C ALA A 218 -14.34 -22.26 4.31
N PRO A 219 -14.91 -21.90 3.15
CA PRO A 219 -15.29 -22.86 2.11
C PRO A 219 -14.11 -23.71 1.60
N TYR A 220 -12.88 -23.26 1.87
CA TYR A 220 -11.62 -23.85 1.43
C TYR A 220 -10.91 -24.71 2.49
N LEU A 221 -11.43 -24.82 3.71
CA LEU A 221 -10.91 -25.76 4.74
C LEU A 221 -11.71 -27.07 4.85
N ALA A 222 -12.75 -27.25 4.02
CA ALA A 222 -13.60 -28.45 4.02
C ALA A 222 -13.02 -29.64 3.21
N TRP A 223 -11.75 -29.58 2.81
CA TRP A 223 -11.07 -30.64 2.05
C TRP A 223 -9.72 -31.00 2.69
N TYR A 224 -9.75 -31.47 3.93
CA TYR A 224 -8.80 -32.42 4.50
C TYR A 224 -9.56 -33.41 5.38
#